data_AF-A0A971UMG2-F1
#
_entry.id   AF-A0A971UMG2-F1
#
_cell.length_a   1.000
_cell.length_b   1.000
_cell.length_c   1.000
_cell.angle_alpha   90.00
_cell.angle_beta   90.00
_cell.angle_gamma   90.00
#
_symmetry.space_group_name_H-M   'P 1'
#
loop_
_entity.id
_entity.type
_entity.pdbx_description
1 polymer ?
#
loop_
_entity_poly.entity_id
_entity_poly.type
_entity_poly.pdbx_seq_one_letter_code
_entity_poly.pdbx_strand_id
1 'polypeptide(L)'
;MPRVTKASTKARRSQERLRRIEAILDTVEQVFREKGYVATTTEQIAQAAGVGVGTIYNSFSSKERLYGAVIERIADGLLEEMRDLASRPLGAEGVLEALIRTRLVDYDRHRLFFVLFSCEQSSGAYPQPEALSDRVVSSYYRYLDMVGKLLERGVEAGLFERIHPLYLALSFEGVLGAFMGYWSRPEQSEPLDAQVRRVKETLLKVAAPKHVVAASSAAVVRADAEPCREIFITRYDFQRLKELIAVARGFGNEELARHLGDLDEGLARGRIVDPKLVPPDVVTMNSRVLLQDSDGGPSQVRSLVFPVDAGKSAENVSILEPMGTAMLGCRVGSLMQFEETGRRRRLRIQAIQYQPESAGDYHL
;
A
#
# COMPACT_ATOMS: atom_id res chain seq x y z
N MET A 1 30.77 43.76 -30.65
CA MET A 1 30.06 42.46 -30.54
C MET A 1 30.07 42.01 -29.09
N PRO A 2 28.91 41.79 -28.43
CA PRO A 2 28.90 41.33 -27.04
C PRO A 2 29.37 39.88 -26.97
N ARG A 3 30.38 39.60 -26.14
CA ARG A 3 30.87 38.24 -25.84
C ARG A 3 29.76 37.46 -25.09
N VAL A 4 29.15 36.50 -25.76
CA VAL A 4 28.34 35.46 -25.11
C VAL A 4 29.25 34.69 -24.14
N THR A 5 28.98 34.81 -22.84
CA THR A 5 29.79 34.20 -21.77
C THR A 5 29.63 32.68 -21.78
N LYS A 6 30.73 31.92 -21.56
CA LYS A 6 30.75 30.43 -21.51
C LYS A 6 29.66 29.81 -20.62
N ALA A 7 29.23 30.52 -19.57
CA ALA A 7 28.15 30.10 -18.67
C ALA A 7 26.77 30.08 -19.36
N SER A 8 26.46 31.09 -20.19
CA SER A 8 25.19 31.14 -20.95
C SER A 8 25.11 30.05 -22.03
N THR A 9 26.25 29.69 -22.64
CA THR A 9 26.32 28.60 -23.63
C THR A 9 26.10 27.22 -23.01
N LYS A 10 26.58 26.98 -21.77
CA LYS A 10 26.37 25.72 -21.04
C LYS A 10 24.92 25.55 -20.61
N ALA A 11 24.29 26.61 -20.10
CA ALA A 11 22.87 26.60 -19.74
C ALA A 11 21.96 26.35 -20.95
N ARG A 12 22.24 27.01 -22.08
CA ARG A 12 21.47 26.81 -23.33
C ARG A 12 21.56 25.37 -23.85
N ARG A 13 22.77 24.78 -23.86
CA ARG A 13 22.97 23.37 -24.25
C ARG A 13 22.26 22.39 -23.32
N SER A 14 22.21 22.69 -22.01
CA SER A 14 21.48 21.86 -21.04
C SER A 14 19.97 21.90 -21.29
N GLN A 15 19.40 23.08 -21.53
CA GLN A 15 17.98 23.24 -21.87
C GLN A 15 17.61 22.55 -23.19
N GLU A 16 18.46 22.67 -24.21
CA GLU A 16 18.25 22.04 -25.51
C GLU A 16 18.29 20.50 -25.41
N ARG A 17 19.18 19.97 -24.55
CA ARG A 17 19.20 18.54 -24.22
C ARG A 17 17.93 18.08 -23.51
N LEU A 18 17.44 18.83 -22.53
CA LEU A 18 16.21 18.50 -21.79
C LEU A 18 14.99 18.46 -22.72
N ARG A 19 14.81 19.48 -23.55
CA ARG A 19 13.71 19.53 -24.56
C ARG A 19 13.77 18.35 -25.52
N ARG A 20 14.98 17.95 -25.94
CA ARG A 20 15.16 16.79 -26.81
C ARG A 20 14.79 15.49 -26.10
N ILE A 21 15.14 15.35 -24.82
CA ILE A 21 14.76 14.19 -24.01
C ILE A 21 13.24 14.12 -23.83
N GLU A 22 12.59 15.25 -23.55
CA GLU A 22 11.13 15.33 -23.44
C GLU A 22 10.44 14.91 -24.74
N ALA A 23 10.87 15.43 -25.89
CA ALA A 23 10.33 15.04 -27.19
C ALA A 23 10.53 13.55 -27.52
N ILE A 24 11.65 12.96 -27.09
CA ILE A 24 11.89 11.51 -27.19
C ILE A 24 10.88 10.77 -26.32
N LEU A 25 10.70 11.17 -25.05
CA LEU A 25 9.77 10.53 -24.13
C LEU A 25 8.31 10.62 -24.61
N ASP A 26 7.89 11.73 -25.23
CA ASP A 26 6.57 11.85 -25.86
C ASP A 26 6.36 10.78 -26.94
N THR A 27 7.34 10.62 -27.80
CA THR A 27 7.27 9.63 -28.89
C THR A 27 7.28 8.21 -28.34
N VAL A 28 8.13 7.95 -27.35
CA VAL A 28 8.26 6.64 -26.71
C VAL A 28 6.97 6.24 -26.00
N GLU A 29 6.35 7.17 -25.28
CA GLU A 29 5.06 6.96 -24.64
C GLU A 29 4.00 6.54 -25.66
N GLN A 30 3.90 7.24 -26.79
CA GLN A 30 2.96 6.89 -27.86
C GLN A 30 3.22 5.48 -28.41
N VAL A 31 4.48 5.13 -28.68
CA VAL A 31 4.83 3.79 -29.18
C VAL A 31 4.45 2.71 -28.17
N PHE A 32 4.68 2.93 -26.87
CA PHE A 32 4.29 1.97 -25.84
C PHE A 32 2.77 1.86 -25.69
N ARG A 33 2.01 2.96 -25.83
CA ARG A 33 0.54 2.92 -25.82
C ARG A 33 -0.01 2.07 -26.96
N GLU A 34 0.57 2.17 -28.15
CA GLU A 34 0.07 1.48 -29.35
C GLU A 34 0.51 0.01 -29.41
N LYS A 35 1.77 -0.28 -29.08
CA LYS A 35 2.37 -1.61 -29.31
C LYS A 35 2.59 -2.41 -28.03
N GLY A 36 2.47 -1.77 -26.87
CA GLY A 36 2.80 -2.36 -25.58
C GLY A 36 4.32 -2.49 -25.35
N TYR A 37 4.69 -2.85 -24.13
CA TYR A 37 6.10 -3.00 -23.75
C TYR A 37 6.79 -4.11 -24.55
N VAL A 38 6.24 -5.33 -24.57
CA VAL A 38 6.89 -6.52 -25.14
C VAL A 38 7.24 -6.33 -26.61
N ALA A 39 6.29 -5.88 -27.44
CA ALA A 39 6.45 -5.82 -28.89
C ALA A 39 7.30 -4.63 -29.39
N THR A 40 7.68 -3.71 -28.49
CA THR A 40 8.43 -2.50 -28.85
C THR A 40 9.94 -2.73 -28.75
N THR A 41 10.73 -2.30 -29.74
CA THR A 41 12.22 -2.32 -29.67
C THR A 41 12.83 -0.92 -29.61
N THR A 42 14.07 -0.83 -29.13
CA THR A 42 14.84 0.43 -29.08
C THR A 42 15.06 1.04 -30.46
N GLU A 43 15.14 0.22 -31.51
CA GLU A 43 15.30 0.63 -32.90
C GLU A 43 14.01 1.27 -33.42
N GLN A 44 12.87 0.63 -33.15
CA GLN A 44 11.55 1.18 -33.51
C GLN A 44 11.30 2.51 -32.82
N ILE A 45 11.69 2.63 -31.54
CA ILE A 45 11.62 3.87 -30.78
C ILE A 45 12.51 4.95 -31.41
N ALA A 46 13.77 4.63 -31.72
CA ALA A 46 14.70 5.57 -32.32
C ALA A 46 14.19 6.08 -33.67
N GLN A 47 13.66 5.16 -34.50
CA GLN A 47 13.03 5.47 -35.78
C GLN A 47 11.83 6.40 -35.61
N ALA A 48 10.91 6.09 -34.68
CA ALA A 48 9.73 6.90 -34.41
C ALA A 48 10.12 8.31 -33.93
N ALA A 49 11.13 8.41 -33.06
CA ALA A 49 11.61 9.69 -32.52
C ALA A 49 12.52 10.47 -33.49
N GLY A 50 12.83 9.93 -34.68
CA GLY A 50 13.71 10.58 -35.66
C GLY A 50 15.15 10.75 -35.17
N VAL A 51 15.62 9.88 -34.28
CA VAL A 51 16.98 9.91 -33.72
C VAL A 51 17.74 8.62 -34.01
N GLY A 52 19.07 8.68 -33.99
CA GLY A 52 19.88 7.47 -34.08
C GLY A 52 19.75 6.62 -32.81
N VAL A 53 19.81 5.29 -32.94
CA VAL A 53 19.73 4.33 -31.82
C VAL A 53 20.76 4.63 -30.72
N GLY A 54 21.97 5.05 -31.09
CA GLY A 54 22.99 5.49 -30.12
C GLY A 54 22.57 6.72 -29.29
N THR A 55 21.68 7.58 -29.78
CA THR A 55 21.13 8.71 -29.00
C THR A 55 20.23 8.21 -27.88
N ILE A 56 19.44 7.17 -28.15
CA ILE A 56 18.61 6.51 -27.14
C ILE A 56 19.51 5.88 -26.08
N TYR A 57 20.47 5.03 -26.46
CA TYR A 57 21.39 4.38 -25.50
C TYR A 57 22.25 5.37 -24.69
N ASN A 58 22.64 6.50 -25.27
CA ASN A 58 23.35 7.56 -24.56
C ASN A 58 22.50 8.27 -23.51
N SER A 59 21.18 8.26 -23.67
CA SER A 59 20.23 8.91 -22.74
C SER A 59 19.63 7.92 -21.75
N PHE A 60 19.38 6.69 -22.21
CA PHE A 60 18.74 5.60 -21.48
C PHE A 60 19.49 4.30 -21.77
N SER A 61 20.18 3.76 -20.76
CA SER A 61 21.08 2.62 -20.96
C SER A 61 20.39 1.31 -21.37
N SER A 62 19.07 1.20 -21.19
CA SER A 62 18.29 0.04 -21.59
C SER A 62 16.82 0.41 -21.88
N LYS A 63 16.07 -0.53 -22.47
CA LYS A 63 14.63 -0.39 -22.71
C LYS A 63 13.86 -0.27 -21.39
N GLU A 64 14.29 -0.98 -20.34
CA GLU A 64 13.73 -0.89 -18.99
C GLU A 64 13.93 0.51 -18.41
N ARG A 65 15.14 1.09 -18.53
CA ARG A 65 15.39 2.47 -18.05
C ARG A 65 14.57 3.49 -18.82
N LEU A 66 14.40 3.29 -20.11
CA LEU A 66 13.57 4.15 -20.95
C LEU A 66 12.08 4.03 -20.56
N TYR A 67 11.58 2.81 -20.35
CA TYR A 67 10.22 2.58 -19.87
C TYR A 67 10.02 3.21 -18.48
N GLY A 68 10.94 2.98 -17.54
CA GLY A 68 10.92 3.58 -16.22
C GLY A 68 10.83 5.12 -16.27
N ALA A 69 11.57 5.77 -17.17
CA ALA A 69 11.48 7.22 -17.35
C ALA A 69 10.11 7.69 -17.86
N VAL A 70 9.48 6.94 -18.78
CA VAL A 70 8.10 7.20 -19.22
C VAL A 70 7.12 7.02 -18.06
N ILE A 71 7.29 5.94 -17.29
CA ILE A 71 6.40 5.64 -16.15
C ILE A 71 6.52 6.68 -15.04
N GLU A 72 7.73 7.11 -14.69
CA GLU A 72 7.92 8.20 -13.72
C GLU A 72 7.23 9.48 -14.17
N ARG A 73 7.30 9.81 -15.46
CA ARG A 73 6.62 10.98 -16.02
C ARG A 73 5.11 10.89 -15.93
N ILE A 74 4.54 9.72 -16.28
CA ILE A 74 3.11 9.46 -16.15
C ILE A 74 2.67 9.57 -14.69
N ALA A 75 3.46 8.99 -13.77
CA ALA A 75 3.17 9.03 -12.35
C ALA A 75 3.23 10.45 -11.78
N ASP A 76 4.21 11.26 -12.19
CA ASP A 76 4.30 12.67 -11.78
C ASP A 76 3.05 13.46 -12.24
N GLY A 77 2.63 13.29 -13.51
CA GLY A 77 1.43 13.92 -14.04
C GLY A 77 0.17 13.51 -13.30
N LEU A 78 0.02 12.21 -13.03
CA LEU A 78 -1.11 11.68 -12.28
C LEU A 78 -1.17 12.22 -10.84
N LEU A 79 -0.03 12.31 -10.15
CA LEU A 79 0.05 12.90 -8.81
C LEU A 79 -0.29 14.39 -8.82
N GLU A 80 0.09 15.13 -9.88
CA GLU A 80 -0.31 16.52 -10.08
C GLU A 80 -1.83 16.65 -10.27
N GLU A 81 -2.44 15.79 -11.09
CA GLU A 81 -3.89 15.74 -11.29
C GLU A 81 -4.65 15.44 -9.98
N MET A 82 -4.16 14.50 -9.18
CA MET A 82 -4.76 14.19 -7.86
C MET A 82 -4.62 15.37 -6.89
N ARG A 83 -3.49 16.09 -6.93
CA ARG A 83 -3.24 17.27 -6.08
C ARG A 83 -4.18 18.41 -6.46
N ASP A 84 -4.32 18.68 -7.77
CA ASP A 84 -5.25 19.68 -8.26
C ASP A 84 -6.68 19.31 -7.84
N LEU A 85 -7.09 18.05 -8.03
CA LEU A 85 -8.40 17.58 -7.61
C LEU A 85 -8.66 17.79 -6.11
N ALA A 86 -7.67 17.50 -5.26
CA ALA A 86 -7.76 17.70 -3.81
C ALA A 86 -7.95 19.17 -3.41
N SER A 87 -7.50 20.12 -4.25
CA SER A 87 -7.66 21.55 -4.00
C SER A 87 -9.03 22.10 -4.41
N ARG A 88 -9.81 21.35 -5.20
CA ARG A 88 -11.12 21.81 -5.71
C ARG A 88 -12.20 21.74 -4.62
N PRO A 89 -13.11 22.73 -4.54
CA PRO A 89 -14.19 22.76 -3.56
C PRO A 89 -15.37 21.87 -3.97
N LEU A 90 -15.10 20.59 -4.21
CA LEU A 90 -16.11 19.59 -4.60
C LEU A 90 -16.69 18.91 -3.36
N GLY A 91 -17.95 18.48 -3.39
CA GLY A 91 -18.50 17.54 -2.40
C GLY A 91 -18.00 16.11 -2.63
N ALA A 92 -18.29 15.19 -1.70
CA ALA A 92 -17.76 13.82 -1.75
C ALA A 92 -18.15 13.05 -3.03
N GLU A 93 -19.40 13.16 -3.50
CA GLU A 93 -19.81 12.57 -4.78
C GLU A 93 -19.09 13.21 -5.97
N GLY A 94 -18.84 14.52 -5.92
CA GLY A 94 -18.11 15.25 -6.95
C GLY A 94 -16.64 14.83 -7.02
N VAL A 95 -16.01 14.56 -5.88
CA VAL A 95 -14.66 13.99 -5.81
C VAL A 95 -14.63 12.60 -6.43
N LEU A 96 -15.58 11.73 -6.08
CA LEU A 96 -15.69 10.39 -6.66
C LEU A 96 -15.85 10.45 -8.18
N GLU A 97 -16.76 11.30 -8.67
CA GLU A 97 -16.98 11.47 -10.11
C GLU A 97 -15.72 11.97 -10.83
N ALA A 98 -15.03 12.94 -10.24
CA ALA A 98 -13.80 13.49 -10.81
C ALA A 98 -12.64 12.50 -10.79
N LEU A 99 -12.49 11.68 -9.74
CA LEU A 99 -11.52 10.59 -9.68
C LEU A 99 -11.75 9.58 -10.82
N ILE A 100 -13.00 9.11 -10.96
CA ILE A 100 -13.40 8.18 -12.02
C ILE A 100 -13.09 8.77 -13.39
N ARG A 101 -13.51 10.02 -13.62
CA ARG A 101 -13.31 10.70 -14.91
C ARG A 101 -11.83 10.86 -15.24
N THR A 102 -11.01 11.30 -14.28
CA THR A 102 -9.56 11.47 -14.46
C THR A 102 -8.90 10.16 -14.87
N ARG A 103 -9.32 9.05 -14.27
CA ARG A 103 -8.79 7.73 -14.60
C ARG A 103 -9.22 7.22 -15.98
N LEU A 104 -10.44 7.54 -16.42
CA LEU A 104 -10.99 7.09 -17.71
C LEU A 104 -10.56 7.95 -18.91
N VAL A 105 -10.41 9.28 -18.76
CA VAL A 105 -10.06 10.18 -19.88
C VAL A 105 -8.73 9.80 -20.52
N ASP A 106 -7.71 9.51 -19.71
CA ASP A 106 -6.37 9.16 -20.17
C ASP A 106 -6.04 7.69 -19.91
N TYR A 107 -7.02 6.81 -20.17
CA TYR A 107 -6.92 5.37 -19.87
C TYR A 107 -5.63 4.72 -20.40
N ASP A 108 -5.34 4.80 -21.70
CA ASP A 108 -4.19 4.08 -22.27
C ASP A 108 -2.86 4.58 -21.71
N ARG A 109 -2.77 5.89 -21.42
CA ARG A 109 -1.59 6.50 -20.82
C ARG A 109 -1.41 5.97 -19.40
N HIS A 110 -2.45 6.06 -18.58
CA HIS A 110 -2.42 5.59 -17.20
C HIS A 110 -2.21 4.06 -17.12
N ARG A 111 -2.72 3.29 -18.08
CA ARG A 111 -2.54 1.84 -18.16
C ARG A 111 -1.06 1.44 -18.13
N LEU A 112 -0.17 2.18 -18.80
CA LEU A 112 1.28 1.89 -18.78
C LEU A 112 1.86 1.89 -17.35
N PHE A 113 1.36 2.75 -16.48
CA PHE A 113 1.75 2.81 -15.07
C PHE A 113 1.05 1.72 -14.25
N PHE A 114 -0.28 1.63 -14.34
CA PHE A 114 -1.07 0.73 -13.48
C PHE A 114 -0.91 -0.76 -13.81
N VAL A 115 -0.59 -1.10 -15.06
CA VAL A 115 -0.39 -2.50 -15.46
C VAL A 115 0.74 -3.16 -14.64
N LEU A 116 1.73 -2.37 -14.21
CA LEU A 116 2.85 -2.81 -13.38
C LEU A 116 2.45 -3.27 -11.98
N PHE A 117 1.31 -2.83 -11.48
CA PHE A 117 0.80 -3.11 -10.12
C PHE A 117 -0.49 -3.94 -10.15
N SER A 118 -0.88 -4.42 -11.33
CA SER A 118 -2.11 -5.18 -11.54
C SER A 118 -1.82 -6.69 -11.64
N CYS A 119 -2.87 -7.52 -11.57
CA CYS A 119 -2.73 -8.96 -11.80
C CYS A 119 -2.20 -9.29 -13.22
N GLU A 120 -2.34 -8.40 -14.20
CA GLU A 120 -1.75 -8.60 -15.54
C GLU A 120 -0.21 -8.68 -15.49
N GLN A 121 0.43 -8.08 -14.48
CA GLN A 121 1.87 -8.18 -14.25
C GLN A 121 2.33 -9.63 -14.06
N SER A 122 1.48 -10.48 -13.46
CA SER A 122 1.78 -11.89 -13.20
C SER A 122 1.94 -12.74 -14.48
N SER A 123 1.65 -12.19 -15.65
CA SER A 123 1.94 -12.79 -16.95
C SER A 123 3.42 -12.72 -17.35
N GLY A 124 4.24 -11.92 -16.67
CA GLY A 124 5.65 -11.68 -17.02
C GLY A 124 5.85 -10.78 -18.25
N ALA A 125 4.77 -10.20 -18.78
CA ALA A 125 4.82 -9.33 -19.98
C ALA A 125 5.45 -7.95 -19.71
N TYR A 126 5.59 -7.55 -18.46
CA TYR A 126 6.14 -6.25 -18.06
C TYR A 126 7.28 -6.43 -17.06
N PRO A 127 8.26 -5.49 -17.04
CA PRO A 127 9.33 -5.53 -16.05
C PRO A 127 8.76 -5.34 -14.65
N GLN A 128 9.42 -5.95 -13.66
CA GLN A 128 9.08 -5.73 -12.26
C GLN A 128 9.31 -4.24 -11.92
N PRO A 129 8.39 -3.56 -11.22
CA PRO A 129 8.53 -2.17 -10.80
C PRO A 129 9.89 -1.86 -10.16
N GLU A 130 10.39 -2.79 -9.33
CA GLU A 130 11.66 -2.71 -8.61
C GLU A 130 12.87 -2.70 -9.55
N ALA A 131 12.73 -3.29 -10.74
CA ALA A 131 13.78 -3.28 -11.75
C ALA A 131 13.84 -1.95 -12.54
N LEU A 132 12.79 -1.12 -12.46
CA LEU A 132 12.72 0.16 -13.15
C LEU A 132 13.38 1.27 -12.32
N SER A 133 12.81 1.56 -11.14
CA SER A 133 13.33 2.47 -10.12
C SER A 133 12.50 2.47 -8.84
N ASP A 134 13.12 2.80 -7.71
CA ASP A 134 12.41 3.04 -6.43
C ASP A 134 11.36 4.16 -6.54
N ARG A 135 11.56 5.10 -7.48
CA ARG A 135 10.65 6.20 -7.73
C ARG A 135 9.34 5.73 -8.36
N VAL A 136 9.36 4.72 -9.23
CA VAL A 136 8.14 4.12 -9.79
C VAL A 136 7.29 3.52 -8.66
N VAL A 137 7.91 2.71 -7.79
CA VAL A 137 7.23 2.05 -6.66
C VAL A 137 6.65 3.07 -5.68
N SER A 138 7.47 4.03 -5.24
CA SER A 138 7.02 5.06 -4.29
C SER A 138 5.93 5.97 -4.86
N SER A 139 5.90 6.21 -6.18
CA SER A 139 4.84 7.02 -6.81
C SER A 139 3.50 6.30 -6.80
N TYR A 140 3.47 4.97 -6.92
CA TYR A 140 2.24 4.19 -6.82
C TYR A 140 1.64 4.24 -5.42
N TYR A 141 2.45 4.07 -4.37
CA TYR A 141 1.97 4.19 -3.00
C TYR A 141 1.53 5.62 -2.64
N ARG A 142 2.24 6.65 -3.14
CA ARG A 142 1.78 8.05 -3.01
C ARG A 142 0.44 8.28 -3.69
N TYR A 143 0.23 7.70 -4.87
CA TYR A 143 -1.04 7.76 -5.57
C TYR A 143 -2.17 7.13 -4.75
N LEU A 144 -1.97 5.90 -4.25
CA LEU A 144 -2.96 5.21 -3.43
C LEU A 144 -3.30 5.98 -2.15
N ASP A 145 -2.31 6.56 -1.47
CA ASP A 145 -2.51 7.40 -0.29
C ASP A 145 -3.37 8.64 -0.61
N MET A 146 -3.07 9.34 -1.72
CA MET A 146 -3.85 10.51 -2.15
C MET A 146 -5.29 10.15 -2.51
N VAL A 147 -5.49 9.06 -3.25
CA VAL A 147 -6.84 8.59 -3.61
C VAL A 147 -7.60 8.14 -2.37
N GLY A 148 -6.95 7.43 -1.45
CA GLY A 148 -7.53 7.04 -0.17
C GLY A 148 -8.07 8.25 0.60
N LYS A 149 -7.24 9.29 0.79
CA LYS A 149 -7.62 10.55 1.45
C LYS A 149 -8.76 11.29 0.74
N LEU A 150 -8.77 11.28 -0.59
CA LEU A 150 -9.86 11.87 -1.36
C LEU A 150 -11.18 11.11 -1.15
N LEU A 151 -11.12 9.78 -1.07
CA LEU A 151 -12.28 8.93 -0.88
C LEU A 151 -12.75 8.86 0.60
N GLU A 152 -11.90 9.16 1.58
CA GLU A 152 -12.28 9.32 3.00
C GLU A 152 -13.40 10.35 3.17
N ARG A 153 -13.42 11.40 2.34
CA ARG A 153 -14.51 12.38 2.30
C ARG A 153 -15.86 11.73 2.02
N GLY A 154 -15.89 10.63 1.27
CA GLY A 154 -17.07 9.81 1.05
C GLY A 154 -17.47 9.00 2.28
N VAL A 155 -16.52 8.55 3.09
CA VAL A 155 -16.82 7.90 4.38
C VAL A 155 -17.44 8.92 5.35
N GLU A 156 -16.85 10.12 5.45
CA GLU A 156 -17.38 11.22 6.27
C GLU A 156 -18.79 11.65 5.84
N ALA A 157 -19.04 11.67 4.53
CA ALA A 157 -20.34 11.98 3.95
C ALA A 157 -21.34 10.81 3.95
N GLY A 158 -20.95 9.63 4.45
CA GLY A 158 -21.80 8.43 4.51
C GLY A 158 -22.05 7.73 3.16
N LEU A 159 -21.27 8.03 2.13
CA LEU A 159 -21.31 7.34 0.82
C LEU A 159 -20.69 5.95 0.87
N PHE A 160 -19.75 5.73 1.79
CA PHE A 160 -19.04 4.47 1.97
C PHE A 160 -19.11 4.04 3.44
N GLU A 161 -19.19 2.72 3.69
CA GLU A 161 -18.95 2.18 5.03
C GLU A 161 -17.53 2.55 5.51
N ARG A 162 -17.31 2.53 6.84
CA ARG A 162 -15.98 2.75 7.40
C ARG A 162 -15.04 1.64 6.95
N ILE A 163 -14.11 2.00 6.07
CA ILE A 163 -13.08 1.12 5.51
C ILE A 163 -11.75 1.87 5.52
N HIS A 164 -10.65 1.13 5.68
CA HIS A 164 -9.32 1.72 5.63
C HIS A 164 -9.05 2.39 4.26
N PRO A 165 -8.46 3.60 4.22
CA PRO A 165 -8.33 4.38 2.98
C PRO A 165 -7.56 3.67 1.87
N LEU A 166 -6.53 2.89 2.25
CA LEU A 166 -5.79 2.08 1.29
C LEU A 166 -6.68 1.04 0.61
N TYR A 167 -7.55 0.34 1.36
CA TYR A 167 -8.45 -0.65 0.78
C TYR A 167 -9.54 -0.01 -0.05
N LEU A 168 -9.98 1.20 0.33
CA LEU A 168 -10.90 1.97 -0.48
C LEU A 168 -10.26 2.35 -1.82
N ALA A 169 -9.01 2.82 -1.82
CA ALA A 169 -8.24 3.12 -3.02
C ALA A 169 -7.96 1.86 -3.87
N LEU A 170 -7.58 0.74 -3.25
CA LEU A 170 -7.35 -0.53 -3.94
C LEU A 170 -8.66 -1.11 -4.52
N SER A 171 -9.76 -1.02 -3.79
CA SER A 171 -11.08 -1.44 -4.28
C SER A 171 -11.55 -0.55 -5.44
N PHE A 172 -11.32 0.75 -5.33
CA PHE A 172 -11.57 1.71 -6.40
C PHE A 172 -10.76 1.38 -7.66
N GLU A 173 -9.44 1.17 -7.56
CA GLU A 173 -8.59 0.79 -8.70
C GLU A 173 -8.94 -0.60 -9.25
N GLY A 174 -9.32 -1.55 -8.39
CA GLY A 174 -9.75 -2.88 -8.81
C GLY A 174 -11.04 -2.83 -9.63
N VAL A 175 -12.04 -2.07 -9.17
CA VAL A 175 -13.29 -1.85 -9.91
C VAL A 175 -13.01 -1.14 -11.22
N LEU A 176 -12.27 -0.02 -11.20
CA LEU A 176 -11.90 0.70 -12.42
C LEU A 176 -11.16 -0.21 -13.40
N GLY A 177 -10.16 -0.95 -12.93
CA GLY A 177 -9.38 -1.88 -13.75
C GLY A 177 -10.26 -2.90 -14.47
N ALA A 178 -11.23 -3.48 -13.76
CA ALA A 178 -12.18 -4.43 -14.34
C ALA A 178 -13.06 -3.78 -15.42
N PHE A 179 -13.60 -2.59 -15.15
CA PHE A 179 -14.43 -1.85 -16.12
C PHE A 179 -13.64 -1.42 -17.36
N MET A 180 -12.43 -0.92 -17.18
CA MET A 180 -11.58 -0.51 -18.30
C MET A 180 -11.14 -1.73 -19.14
N GLY A 181 -10.83 -2.86 -18.50
CA GLY A 181 -10.58 -4.12 -19.18
C GLY A 181 -11.79 -4.59 -20.00
N TYR A 182 -13.01 -4.44 -19.47
CA TYR A 182 -14.26 -4.73 -20.19
C TYR A 182 -14.44 -3.79 -21.40
N TRP A 183 -14.35 -2.47 -21.21
CA TRP A 183 -14.51 -1.47 -22.27
C TRP A 183 -13.37 -1.41 -23.30
N SER A 184 -12.25 -2.08 -23.04
CA SER A 184 -11.17 -2.21 -24.03
C SER A 184 -11.60 -2.96 -25.31
N ARG A 185 -12.73 -3.67 -25.28
CA ARG A 185 -13.30 -4.37 -26.43
C ARG A 185 -14.15 -3.41 -27.27
N PRO A 186 -13.91 -3.31 -28.60
CA PRO A 186 -14.62 -2.38 -29.48
C PRO A 186 -16.15 -2.49 -29.39
N GLU A 187 -16.67 -3.70 -29.19
CA GLU A 187 -18.11 -3.99 -29.13
C GLU A 187 -18.77 -3.52 -27.83
N GLN A 188 -17.97 -3.17 -26.82
CA GLN A 188 -18.44 -2.87 -25.46
C GLN A 188 -18.30 -1.37 -25.13
N SER A 189 -17.82 -0.55 -26.07
CA SER A 189 -17.52 0.87 -25.83
C SER A 189 -18.79 1.71 -25.63
N GLU A 190 -18.87 2.41 -24.50
CA GLU A 190 -19.87 3.45 -24.22
C GLU A 190 -19.21 4.84 -24.20
N PRO A 191 -19.96 5.94 -24.39
CA PRO A 191 -19.42 7.29 -24.19
C PRO A 191 -18.88 7.51 -22.77
N LEU A 192 -17.83 8.33 -22.63
CA LEU A 192 -17.15 8.57 -21.34
C LEU A 192 -18.12 8.91 -20.20
N ASP A 193 -19.11 9.77 -20.42
CA ASP A 193 -20.07 10.14 -19.36
C ASP A 193 -20.94 8.98 -18.89
N ALA A 194 -21.26 8.04 -19.79
CA ALA A 194 -21.97 6.82 -19.44
C ALA A 194 -21.07 5.87 -18.64
N GLN A 195 -19.80 5.74 -19.03
CA GLN A 195 -18.81 4.98 -18.28
C GLN A 195 -18.62 5.52 -16.86
N VAL A 196 -18.40 6.84 -16.73
CA VAL A 196 -18.24 7.52 -15.44
C VAL A 196 -19.44 7.26 -14.54
N ARG A 197 -20.66 7.44 -15.07
CA ARG A 197 -21.90 7.16 -14.34
C ARG A 197 -22.00 5.69 -13.92
N ARG A 198 -21.65 4.74 -14.80
CA ARG A 198 -21.72 3.30 -14.50
C ARG A 198 -20.79 2.92 -13.35
N VAL A 199 -19.53 3.35 -13.40
CA VAL A 199 -18.57 3.09 -12.32
C VAL A 199 -19.06 3.73 -11.02
N LYS A 200 -19.51 4.99 -11.08
CA LYS A 200 -20.02 5.71 -9.90
C LYS A 200 -21.19 4.98 -9.26
N GLU A 201 -22.20 4.60 -10.04
CA GLU A 201 -23.35 3.84 -9.54
C GLU A 201 -22.96 2.49 -8.95
N THR A 202 -22.03 1.76 -9.59
CA THR A 202 -21.56 0.48 -9.07
C THR A 202 -20.87 0.66 -7.72
N LEU A 203 -19.95 1.63 -7.60
CA LEU A 203 -19.26 1.91 -6.35
C LEU A 203 -20.23 2.29 -5.23
N LEU A 204 -21.21 3.16 -5.52
CA LEU A 204 -22.22 3.57 -4.53
C LEU A 204 -23.19 2.45 -4.15
N LYS A 205 -23.60 1.59 -5.09
CA LYS A 205 -24.51 0.45 -4.81
C LYS A 205 -23.83 -0.66 -4.03
N VAL A 206 -22.56 -0.95 -4.32
CA VAL A 206 -21.79 -2.00 -3.63
C VAL A 206 -21.38 -1.56 -2.23
N ALA A 207 -21.13 -0.27 -2.03
CA ALA A 207 -20.74 0.29 -0.74
C ALA A 207 -21.90 0.74 0.16
N ALA A 208 -23.15 0.61 -0.30
CA ALA A 208 -24.32 0.98 0.48
C ALA A 208 -24.43 0.11 1.75
N PRO A 209 -24.65 0.71 2.94
CA PRO A 209 -24.64 -0.03 4.19
C PRO A 209 -25.68 -1.14 4.21
N LYS A 210 -25.24 -2.37 4.46
CA LYS A 210 -26.16 -3.50 4.68
C LYS A 210 -26.59 -3.47 6.15
N HIS A 211 -27.88 -3.22 6.41
CA HIS A 211 -28.45 -3.37 7.74
C HIS A 211 -28.20 -4.81 8.26
N VAL A 212 -27.37 -4.96 9.30
CA VAL A 212 -27.21 -6.23 10.02
C VAL A 212 -27.81 -6.09 11.41
N VAL A 213 -28.79 -6.96 11.67
CA VAL A 213 -29.50 -7.17 12.93
C VAL A 213 -28.55 -7.78 13.97
N ALA A 214 -28.53 -7.19 15.16
CA ALA A 214 -27.74 -7.65 16.30
C ALA A 214 -28.27 -8.96 16.89
N ALA A 215 -27.37 -9.87 17.26
CA ALA A 215 -27.67 -10.99 18.14
C ALA A 215 -26.58 -11.13 19.23
N SER A 216 -27.09 -11.24 20.46
CA SER A 216 -26.39 -11.34 21.75
C SER A 216 -26.01 -12.79 22.09
N SER A 217 -24.94 -12.99 22.86
CA SER A 217 -24.97 -13.67 24.18
C SER A 217 -23.59 -14.16 24.64
N ALA A 218 -23.35 -14.02 25.93
CA ALA A 218 -22.14 -14.29 26.70
C ALA A 218 -21.91 -15.79 27.03
N ALA A 219 -20.67 -16.12 27.40
CA ALA A 219 -20.36 -17.21 28.34
C ALA A 219 -19.03 -16.94 29.06
N VAL A 220 -19.06 -17.03 30.39
CA VAL A 220 -17.94 -16.90 31.33
C VAL A 220 -17.34 -18.29 31.57
N VAL A 221 -16.01 -18.44 31.49
CA VAL A 221 -15.29 -19.61 32.08
C VAL A 221 -14.00 -19.13 32.75
N ARG A 222 -13.69 -19.79 33.88
CA ARG A 222 -12.71 -19.46 34.91
C ARG A 222 -11.25 -19.72 34.52
N ALA A 223 -10.38 -19.07 35.30
CA ALA A 223 -8.93 -19.09 35.25
C ALA A 223 -8.30 -20.42 35.67
N ASP A 224 -7.38 -20.90 34.82
CA ASP A 224 -6.16 -21.61 35.19
C ASP A 224 -5.06 -21.19 34.18
N ALA A 225 -3.82 -21.11 34.64
CA ALA A 225 -2.70 -20.53 33.90
C ALA A 225 -2.27 -21.41 32.72
N GLU A 226 -2.93 -21.25 31.56
CA GLU A 226 -2.57 -21.91 30.31
C GLU A 226 -1.49 -21.12 29.52
N PRO A 227 -0.66 -21.82 28.72
CA PRO A 227 0.21 -21.18 27.75
C PRO A 227 -0.63 -20.36 26.75
N CYS A 228 -0.04 -19.28 26.23
CA CYS A 228 -0.61 -18.34 25.25
C CYS A 228 -1.24 -19.09 24.06
N ARG A 229 -2.53 -19.46 24.13
CA ARG A 229 -3.16 -20.41 23.20
C ARG A 229 -4.28 -19.82 22.34
N GLU A 230 -4.82 -18.66 22.69
CA GLU A 230 -5.84 -17.98 21.88
C GLU A 230 -5.48 -16.52 21.69
N ILE A 231 -5.10 -16.15 20.47
CA ILE A 231 -4.91 -14.75 20.07
C ILE A 231 -6.30 -14.14 19.84
N PHE A 232 -6.67 -13.15 20.63
CA PHE A 232 -7.82 -12.29 20.35
C PHE A 232 -7.33 -11.12 19.51
N ILE A 233 -7.92 -10.95 18.33
CA ILE A 233 -7.49 -9.90 17.42
C ILE A 233 -8.69 -9.23 16.77
N THR A 234 -8.59 -7.92 16.59
CA THR A 234 -9.62 -7.17 15.86
C THR A 234 -9.58 -7.56 14.38
N ARG A 235 -10.70 -7.41 13.68
CA ARG A 235 -10.71 -7.61 12.21
C ARG A 235 -9.70 -6.68 11.51
N TYR A 236 -9.53 -5.47 12.04
CA TYR A 236 -8.63 -4.45 11.51
C TYR A 236 -7.17 -4.87 11.64
N ASP A 237 -6.72 -5.26 12.84
CA ASP A 237 -5.35 -5.72 13.06
C ASP A 237 -5.05 -7.03 12.33
N PHE A 238 -6.03 -7.95 12.26
CA PHE A 238 -5.86 -9.18 11.52
C PHE A 238 -5.53 -8.91 10.04
N GLN A 239 -6.27 -8.02 9.39
CA GLN A 239 -6.00 -7.64 7.99
C GLN A 239 -4.63 -6.97 7.85
N ARG A 240 -4.33 -6.00 8.71
CA ARG A 240 -3.06 -5.26 8.68
C ARG A 240 -1.85 -6.17 8.91
N LEU A 241 -1.94 -7.14 9.81
CA LEU A 241 -0.89 -8.11 10.05
C LEU A 241 -0.75 -9.13 8.92
N LYS A 242 -1.86 -9.60 8.31
CA LYS A 242 -1.79 -10.51 7.15
C LYS A 242 -1.10 -9.85 5.95
N GLU A 243 -1.35 -8.56 5.72
CA GLU A 243 -0.67 -7.79 4.67
C GLU A 243 0.79 -7.54 5.00
N LEU A 244 1.09 -7.21 6.25
CA LEU A 244 2.46 -7.04 6.70
C LEU A 244 3.28 -8.32 6.48
N ILE A 245 2.70 -9.49 6.78
CA ILE A 245 3.32 -10.79 6.53
C ILE A 245 3.52 -11.03 5.03
N ALA A 246 2.51 -10.72 4.20
CA ALA A 246 2.60 -10.89 2.76
C ALA A 246 3.74 -10.04 2.16
N VAL A 247 3.86 -8.79 2.60
CA VAL A 247 4.95 -7.88 2.19
C VAL A 247 6.29 -8.39 2.71
N ALA A 248 6.39 -8.70 4.00
CA ALA A 248 7.65 -9.10 4.62
C ALA A 248 8.21 -10.43 4.05
N ARG A 249 7.34 -11.36 3.59
CA ARG A 249 7.74 -12.58 2.87
C ARG A 249 8.44 -12.28 1.54
N GLY A 250 8.13 -11.15 0.89
CA GLY A 250 8.76 -10.76 -0.37
C GLY A 250 10.17 -10.19 -0.24
N PHE A 251 10.57 -9.74 0.96
CA PHE A 251 11.83 -9.00 1.18
C PHE A 251 12.69 -9.55 2.35
N GLY A 252 12.26 -10.62 3.01
CA GLY A 252 12.86 -11.12 4.26
C GLY A 252 14.03 -12.11 4.11
N ASN A 253 14.82 -12.25 5.19
CA ASN A 253 15.84 -13.29 5.35
C ASN A 253 15.25 -14.56 5.99
N GLU A 254 16.02 -15.67 6.05
CA GLU A 254 15.52 -16.96 6.61
C GLU A 254 15.03 -16.84 8.07
N GLU A 255 15.64 -15.96 8.86
CA GLU A 255 15.24 -15.71 10.24
C GLU A 255 13.88 -15.01 10.30
N LEU A 256 13.67 -13.95 9.52
CA LEU A 256 12.39 -13.27 9.40
C LEU A 256 11.31 -14.21 8.84
N ALA A 257 11.65 -15.06 7.86
CA ALA A 257 10.71 -16.02 7.27
C ALA A 257 10.15 -17.01 8.32
N ARG A 258 10.97 -17.45 9.29
CA ARG A 258 10.54 -18.32 10.39
C ARG A 258 9.54 -17.62 11.31
N HIS A 259 9.88 -16.41 11.77
CA HIS A 259 9.01 -15.61 12.65
C HIS A 259 7.69 -15.23 11.96
N LEU A 260 7.74 -14.94 10.66
CA LEU A 260 6.54 -14.71 9.85
C LEU A 260 5.66 -15.96 9.75
N GLY A 261 6.25 -17.16 9.75
CA GLY A 261 5.52 -18.42 9.83
C GLY A 261 4.78 -18.55 11.16
N ASP A 262 5.48 -18.34 12.27
CA ASP A 262 4.91 -18.41 13.62
C ASP A 262 3.77 -17.41 13.81
N LEU A 263 3.94 -16.17 13.32
CA LEU A 263 2.93 -15.13 13.36
C LEU A 263 1.72 -15.49 12.49
N ASP A 264 1.92 -15.95 11.25
CA ASP A 264 0.84 -16.33 10.34
C ASP A 264 0.02 -17.50 10.89
N GLU A 265 0.68 -18.49 11.48
CA GLU A 265 0.04 -19.59 12.17
C GLU A 265 -0.73 -19.14 13.43
N GLY A 266 -0.14 -18.25 14.22
CA GLY A 266 -0.79 -17.65 15.39
C GLY A 266 -2.07 -16.93 15.00
N LEU A 267 -2.02 -16.12 13.95
CA LEU A 267 -3.17 -15.41 13.40
C LEU A 267 -4.23 -16.38 12.84
N ALA A 268 -3.82 -17.43 12.14
CA ALA A 268 -4.75 -18.43 11.60
C ALA A 268 -5.54 -19.17 12.70
N ARG A 269 -4.95 -19.35 13.88
CA ARG A 269 -5.63 -19.90 15.07
C ARG A 269 -6.36 -18.84 15.91
N GLY A 270 -6.14 -17.56 15.63
CA GLY A 270 -6.69 -16.45 16.38
C GLY A 270 -8.20 -16.28 16.20
N ARG A 271 -8.86 -15.78 17.23
CA ARG A 271 -10.28 -15.45 17.21
C ARG A 271 -10.45 -13.98 16.85
N ILE A 272 -11.07 -13.74 15.70
CA ILE A 272 -11.44 -12.38 15.27
C ILE A 272 -12.65 -11.93 16.09
N VAL A 273 -12.51 -10.84 16.83
CA VAL A 273 -13.57 -10.28 17.69
C VAL A 273 -13.80 -8.79 17.41
N ASP A 274 -14.97 -8.30 17.79
CA ASP A 274 -15.23 -6.85 17.84
C ASP A 274 -14.27 -6.20 18.86
N PRO A 275 -13.70 -5.01 18.59
CA PRO A 275 -12.79 -4.34 19.52
C PRO A 275 -13.34 -4.21 20.94
N LYS A 276 -14.66 -4.01 21.10
CA LYS A 276 -15.31 -3.90 22.42
C LYS A 276 -15.37 -5.21 23.20
N LEU A 277 -15.11 -6.33 22.52
CA LEU A 277 -15.15 -7.68 23.08
C LEU A 277 -13.74 -8.25 23.30
N VAL A 278 -12.69 -7.49 22.99
CA VAL A 278 -11.32 -7.87 23.32
C VAL A 278 -11.16 -7.89 24.85
N PRO A 279 -10.70 -8.99 25.45
CA PRO A 279 -10.46 -9.04 26.89
C PRO A 279 -9.36 -8.03 27.30
N PRO A 280 -9.53 -7.28 28.41
CA PRO A 280 -8.59 -6.25 28.84
C PRO A 280 -7.25 -6.81 29.33
N ASP A 281 -7.19 -8.12 29.59
CA ASP A 281 -5.99 -8.84 30.02
C ASP A 281 -5.15 -9.38 28.85
N VAL A 282 -5.55 -9.15 27.59
CA VAL A 282 -4.88 -9.67 26.39
C VAL A 282 -4.05 -8.59 25.69
N VAL A 283 -2.82 -8.93 25.28
CA VAL A 283 -1.97 -8.03 24.51
C VAL A 283 -2.43 -7.94 23.05
N THR A 284 -2.83 -6.76 22.61
CA THR A 284 -3.17 -6.43 21.21
C THR A 284 -2.11 -5.52 20.58
N MET A 285 -2.25 -5.22 19.29
CA MET A 285 -1.38 -4.23 18.63
C MET A 285 -1.48 -2.88 19.34
N ASN A 286 -0.38 -2.13 19.36
CA ASN A 286 -0.23 -0.85 20.07
C ASN A 286 -0.41 -0.92 21.60
N SER A 287 -0.48 -2.13 22.19
CA SER A 287 -0.50 -2.29 23.64
C SER A 287 0.87 -1.96 24.26
N ARG A 288 0.85 -1.33 25.43
CA ARG A 288 2.03 -1.08 26.27
C ARG A 288 2.01 -2.01 27.47
N VAL A 289 3.05 -2.81 27.64
CA VAL A 289 3.09 -3.90 28.61
C VAL A 289 4.33 -3.80 29.50
N LEU A 290 4.17 -4.22 30.75
CA LEU A 290 5.25 -4.40 31.70
C LEU A 290 5.71 -5.86 31.65
N LEU A 291 6.96 -6.07 31.27
CA LEU A 291 7.59 -7.38 31.15
C LEU A 291 8.57 -7.59 32.29
N GLN A 292 8.64 -8.81 32.82
CA GLN A 292 9.66 -9.21 33.79
C GLN A 292 10.43 -10.43 33.28
N ASP A 293 11.74 -10.41 33.43
CA ASP A 293 12.57 -11.57 33.12
C ASP A 293 12.33 -12.70 34.13
N SER A 294 12.15 -13.94 33.65
CA SER A 294 11.86 -15.08 34.51
C SER A 294 12.97 -15.38 35.51
N ASP A 295 14.18 -14.93 35.21
CA ASP A 295 15.37 -15.18 36.02
C ASP A 295 15.56 -14.10 37.11
N GLY A 296 14.54 -13.27 37.37
CA GLY A 296 14.55 -12.23 38.41
C GLY A 296 15.16 -10.90 37.98
N GLY A 297 15.32 -10.70 36.66
CA GLY A 297 15.81 -9.45 36.08
C GLY A 297 14.85 -8.26 36.24
N PRO A 298 15.32 -7.04 35.95
CA PRO A 298 14.53 -5.83 36.10
C PRO A 298 13.28 -5.85 35.20
N SER A 299 12.17 -5.32 35.71
CA SER A 299 10.98 -5.11 34.88
C SER A 299 11.23 -4.02 33.85
N GLN A 300 10.72 -4.21 32.64
CA GLN A 300 10.87 -3.30 31.52
C GLN A 300 9.53 -3.05 30.84
N VAL A 301 9.29 -1.81 30.44
CA VAL A 301 8.10 -1.45 29.67
C VAL A 301 8.41 -1.58 28.18
N ARG A 302 7.49 -2.22 27.44
CA ARG A 302 7.57 -2.35 25.98
C ARG A 302 6.22 -2.11 25.33
N SER A 303 6.23 -1.53 24.14
CA SER A 303 5.04 -1.29 23.34
C SER A 303 5.08 -2.16 22.09
N LEU A 304 4.07 -3.00 21.88
CA LEU A 304 3.96 -3.80 20.66
C LEU A 304 3.46 -2.90 19.53
N VAL A 305 4.24 -2.74 18.46
CA VAL A 305 3.90 -1.79 17.39
C VAL A 305 4.13 -2.38 16.00
N PHE A 306 3.62 -1.69 14.98
CA PHE A 306 3.95 -1.99 13.59
C PHE A 306 5.39 -1.56 13.25
N PRO A 307 6.04 -2.17 12.23
CA PRO A 307 7.45 -1.89 11.94
C PRO A 307 7.78 -0.42 11.66
N VAL A 308 6.84 0.32 11.08
CA VAL A 308 6.98 1.77 10.81
C VAL A 308 7.16 2.59 12.10
N ASP A 309 6.70 2.07 13.23
CA ASP A 309 6.74 2.75 14.53
C ASP A 309 7.88 2.24 15.43
N ALA A 310 8.53 1.12 15.07
CA ALA A 310 9.58 0.50 15.89
C ALA A 310 10.74 1.47 16.18
N GLY A 311 11.12 2.32 15.21
CA GLY A 311 12.19 3.30 15.38
C GLY A 311 11.83 4.57 16.17
N LYS A 312 10.57 4.76 16.57
CA LYS A 312 10.09 6.01 17.22
C LYS A 312 10.42 6.09 18.71
N SER A 313 10.68 4.95 19.37
CA SER A 313 11.04 4.88 20.78
C SER A 313 11.83 3.61 21.07
N ALA A 314 12.78 3.66 22.01
CA ALA A 314 13.50 2.48 22.47
C ALA A 314 12.61 1.46 23.21
N GLU A 315 11.40 1.86 23.61
CA GLU A 315 10.40 0.97 24.21
C GLU A 315 9.59 0.20 23.16
N ASN A 316 9.63 0.61 21.90
CA ASN A 316 8.82 -0.01 20.85
C ASN A 316 9.46 -1.32 20.39
N VAL A 317 8.61 -2.33 20.23
CA VAL A 317 8.98 -3.65 19.74
C VAL A 317 8.14 -3.92 18.50
N SER A 318 8.80 -4.17 17.38
CA SER A 318 8.11 -4.48 16.14
C SER A 318 7.41 -5.82 16.25
N ILE A 319 6.18 -5.93 15.74
CA ILE A 319 5.48 -7.21 15.60
C ILE A 319 6.26 -8.25 14.76
N LEU A 320 7.16 -7.79 13.89
CA LEU A 320 8.03 -8.66 13.07
C LEU A 320 9.30 -9.13 13.78
N GLU A 321 9.57 -8.62 14.99
CA GLU A 321 10.67 -9.09 15.82
C GLU A 321 10.23 -10.31 16.67
N PRO A 322 11.16 -11.18 17.07
CA PRO A 322 10.85 -12.38 17.84
C PRO A 322 10.04 -12.09 19.11
N MET A 323 10.40 -11.02 19.83
CA MET A 323 9.70 -10.58 21.03
C MET A 323 8.28 -10.12 20.70
N GLY A 324 8.10 -9.32 19.65
CA GLY A 324 6.78 -8.77 19.29
C GLY A 324 5.81 -9.86 18.83
N THR A 325 6.26 -10.80 18.00
CA THR A 325 5.45 -11.96 17.60
C THR A 325 5.02 -12.79 18.81
N ALA A 326 5.93 -13.01 19.77
CA ALA A 326 5.63 -13.79 20.98
C ALA A 326 4.74 -13.05 22.00
N MET A 327 4.64 -11.72 21.91
CA MET A 327 3.80 -10.91 22.80
C MET A 327 2.32 -10.93 22.39
N LEU A 328 2.05 -10.95 21.09
CA LEU A 328 0.69 -10.81 20.55
C LEU A 328 -0.23 -11.91 21.07
N GLY A 329 -1.37 -11.51 21.65
CA GLY A 329 -2.39 -12.42 22.18
C GLY A 329 -2.08 -12.99 23.57
N CYS A 330 -0.92 -12.70 24.15
CA CYS A 330 -0.62 -13.20 25.49
C CYS A 330 -1.38 -12.45 26.58
N ARG A 331 -1.66 -13.15 27.67
CA ARG A 331 -2.41 -12.62 28.79
C ARG A 331 -1.50 -12.13 29.90
N VAL A 332 -2.02 -11.24 30.74
CA VAL A 332 -1.39 -10.90 32.03
C VAL A 332 -1.14 -12.19 32.82
N GLY A 333 0.09 -12.38 33.29
CA GLY A 333 0.56 -13.57 33.98
C GLY A 333 1.21 -14.64 33.07
N SER A 334 0.96 -14.61 31.76
CA SER A 334 1.54 -15.57 30.81
C SER A 334 3.07 -15.42 30.69
N LEU A 335 3.74 -16.55 30.48
CA LEU A 335 5.17 -16.61 30.18
C LEU A 335 5.35 -16.78 28.66
N MET A 336 5.98 -15.80 28.02
CA MET A 336 6.36 -15.86 26.61
C MET A 336 7.81 -16.33 26.48
N GLN A 337 8.09 -17.09 25.41
CA GLN A 337 9.42 -17.60 25.09
C GLN A 337 9.74 -17.28 23.64
N PHE A 338 10.94 -16.76 23.40
CA PHE A 338 11.43 -16.43 22.05
C PHE A 338 12.96 -16.51 22.02
N GLU A 339 13.51 -16.62 20.82
CA GLU A 339 14.96 -16.57 20.61
C GLU A 339 15.36 -15.17 20.13
N GLU A 340 16.38 -14.60 20.75
CA GLU A 340 16.92 -13.28 20.42
C GLU A 340 18.44 -13.40 20.41
N THR A 341 19.10 -13.09 19.28
CA THR A 341 20.56 -13.21 19.10
C THR A 341 21.12 -14.61 19.45
N GLY A 342 20.35 -15.67 19.16
CA GLY A 342 20.72 -17.06 19.44
C GLY A 342 20.59 -17.48 20.90
N ARG A 343 19.99 -16.65 21.76
CA ARG A 343 19.68 -16.98 23.16
C ARG A 343 18.18 -17.08 23.36
N ARG A 344 17.73 -18.15 24.01
CA ARG A 344 16.35 -18.28 24.46
C ARG A 344 16.09 -17.36 25.64
N ARG A 345 15.09 -16.50 25.51
CA ARG A 345 14.61 -15.61 26.56
C ARG A 345 13.21 -16.01 27.00
N ARG A 346 12.93 -15.80 28.29
CA ARG A 346 11.63 -16.07 28.89
C ARG A 346 11.19 -14.85 29.68
N LEU A 347 10.12 -14.23 29.23
CA LEU A 347 9.59 -13.01 29.85
C LEU A 347 8.15 -13.28 30.29
N ARG A 348 7.75 -12.72 31.44
CA ARG A 348 6.37 -12.77 31.94
C ARG A 348 5.69 -11.44 31.69
N ILE A 349 4.45 -11.48 31.19
CA ILE A 349 3.58 -10.30 31.13
C ILE A 349 3.12 -9.98 32.55
N GLN A 350 3.69 -8.97 33.21
CA GLN A 350 3.26 -8.58 34.56
C GLN A 350 1.97 -7.77 34.53
N ALA A 351 1.85 -6.85 33.58
CA ALA A 351 0.70 -5.98 33.43
C ALA A 351 0.61 -5.43 32.01
N ILE A 352 -0.61 -5.10 31.59
CA ILE A 352 -0.86 -4.28 30.41
C ILE A 352 -1.17 -2.86 30.93
N GLN A 353 -0.26 -1.93 30.68
CA GLN A 353 -0.39 -0.53 31.12
C GLN A 353 -1.33 0.27 30.22
N TYR A 354 -1.40 -0.12 28.95
CA TYR A 354 -2.29 0.47 27.96
C TYR A 354 -2.67 -0.60 26.95
N GLN A 355 -3.97 -0.69 26.66
CA GLN A 355 -4.55 -1.50 25.60
C GLN A 355 -5.53 -0.58 24.84
N PRO A 356 -5.40 -0.41 23.52
CA PRO A 356 -6.27 0.47 22.74
C PRO A 356 -7.76 0.18 22.97
N GLU A 357 -8.16 -1.08 22.98
CA GLU A 357 -9.56 -1.49 23.11
C GLU A 357 -10.15 -1.15 24.48
N SER A 358 -9.38 -1.34 25.55
CA SER A 358 -9.78 -0.91 26.91
C SER A 358 -9.80 0.61 27.08
N ALA A 359 -8.94 1.33 26.34
CA ALA A 359 -8.89 2.79 26.35
C ALA A 359 -9.99 3.44 25.48
N GLY A 360 -10.65 2.67 24.62
CA GLY A 360 -11.65 3.17 23.66
C GLY A 360 -11.04 3.61 22.31
N ASP A 361 -9.75 3.37 22.10
CA ASP A 361 -9.00 3.75 20.91
C ASP A 361 -9.07 2.66 19.83
N TYR A 362 -10.30 2.34 19.39
CA TYR A 362 -10.60 1.23 18.47
C TYR A 362 -10.06 1.38 17.03
N HIS A 363 -9.26 2.40 16.76
CA HIS A 363 -8.82 2.80 15.41
C HIS A 363 -7.29 2.76 15.21
N LEU A 364 -6.53 2.43 16.26
CA LEU A 364 -5.07 2.43 16.26
C LEU A 364 -4.46 1.21 15.58
#